data_AF-A0A135HZ16-F1
#
_entry.id   AF-A0A135HZ16-F1
#
_cell.length_a   1.000
_cell.length_b   1.000
_cell.length_c   1.000
_cell.angle_alpha   90.00
_cell.angle_beta   90.00
_cell.angle_gamma   90.00
#
_symmetry.space_group_name_H-M   'P 1'
#
loop_
_entity.id
_entity.type
_entity.pdbx_description
1 polymer ?
#
loop_
_entity_poly.entity_id
_entity_poly.type
_entity_poly.pdbx_seq_one_letter_code
_entity_poly.pdbx_strand_id
1 'polypeptide(L)' 'MKNKQTRQALRSPSGATRNKSSNRPVNIQGARNQYTRYTELARAEALNGNSVEAENYYQHAEHYYRCAAAERTTPAGS' A
#
# COMPACT_ATOMS: atom_id res chain seq x y z
N MET A 1 -45.42 16.12 -7.67
CA MET A 1 -45.92 15.09 -6.72
C MET A 1 -44.71 14.35 -6.13
N LYS A 2 -44.31 14.68 -4.89
CA LYS A 2 -44.17 13.84 -3.67
C LYS A 2 -43.09 12.71 -3.76
N ASN A 3 -41.86 12.87 -3.21
CA ASN A 3 -41.43 12.64 -1.80
C ASN A 3 -41.42 11.12 -1.43
N LYS A 4 -40.46 10.46 -0.76
CA LYS A 4 -39.47 10.76 0.30
C LYS A 4 -38.46 9.59 0.39
N GLN A 5 -37.21 9.85 0.77
CA GLN A 5 -36.62 9.22 1.98
C GLN A 5 -35.30 9.88 2.34
N THR A 6 -35.36 10.66 3.42
CA THR A 6 -34.22 11.11 4.19
C THR A 6 -33.73 9.93 5.05
N ARG A 7 -32.42 9.70 5.13
CA ARG A 7 -31.78 9.23 6.36
C ARG A 7 -30.35 9.77 6.46
N GLN A 8 -30.19 10.72 7.38
CA GLN A 8 -29.09 10.76 8.35
C GLN A 8 -27.71 11.13 7.77
N ALA A 9 -27.32 12.40 7.86
CA ALA A 9 -26.66 13.00 9.03
C ALA A 9 -25.25 12.44 9.31
N LEU A 10 -24.28 13.34 9.16
CA LEU A 10 -23.23 13.59 10.15
C LEU A 10 -22.28 12.43 10.46
N ARG A 11 -21.30 12.22 9.58
CA ARG A 11 -19.96 11.80 10.03
C ARG A 11 -18.91 12.61 9.28
N SER A 12 -18.56 13.76 9.85
CA SER A 12 -17.22 14.29 9.70
C SER A 12 -16.23 13.14 9.93
N PRO A 13 -15.28 12.86 9.03
CA PRO A 13 -14.01 12.37 9.50
C PRO A 13 -13.30 13.55 10.17
N SER A 14 -13.71 13.84 11.41
CA SER A 14 -12.81 14.44 12.38
C SER A 14 -11.54 13.60 12.37
N GLY A 15 -10.45 14.22 11.95
CA GLY A 15 -9.18 13.54 11.85
C GLY A 15 -8.45 13.88 10.56
N ALA A 16 -8.05 15.14 10.45
CA ALA A 16 -6.75 15.44 9.87
C ALA A 16 -5.63 14.81 10.73
N THR A 17 -5.67 13.50 10.99
CA THR A 17 -4.47 12.71 11.26
C THR A 17 -3.93 12.31 9.89
N ARG A 18 -3.55 13.36 9.17
CA ARG A 18 -2.41 13.34 8.27
C ARG A 18 -1.22 12.90 9.11
N ASN A 19 -1.15 11.61 9.44
CA ASN A 19 0.07 11.00 9.95
C ASN A 19 1.01 10.83 8.75
N LYS A 20 1.41 11.99 8.18
CA LYS A 20 2.57 12.17 7.32
C LYS A 20 3.81 11.98 8.20
N SER A 21 3.99 10.78 8.73
CA SER A 21 5.25 10.21 9.20
C SER A 21 4.95 8.83 9.76
N SER A 22 4.42 7.95 8.92
CA SER A 22 4.67 6.52 9.10
C SER A 22 5.86 6.11 8.24
N ASN A 23 6.87 7.00 8.13
CA ASN A 23 8.22 6.65 7.69
C ASN A 23 8.95 5.99 8.86
N ARG A 24 8.31 5.02 9.52
CA ARG A 24 9.05 4.09 10.36
C ARG A 24 9.97 3.35 9.39
N PRO A 25 11.28 3.30 9.64
CA PRO A 25 12.21 2.67 8.72
C PRO A 25 11.71 1.26 8.44
N VAL A 26 11.26 1.03 7.20
CA VAL A 26 10.91 -0.31 6.77
C VAL A 26 12.23 -1.02 6.69
N ASN A 27 12.51 -1.87 7.68
CA ASN A 27 13.77 -2.60 7.72
C ASN A 27 13.97 -3.34 6.40
N ILE A 28 15.19 -3.31 5.86
CA ILE A 28 15.51 -3.88 4.54
C ILE A 28 15.05 -5.36 4.46
N GLN A 29 15.17 -6.11 5.55
CA GLN A 29 14.71 -7.49 5.64
C GLN A 29 13.19 -7.62 5.51
N GLY A 30 12.43 -6.79 6.23
CA GLY A 30 10.96 -6.79 6.13
C GLY A 30 10.50 -6.33 4.75
N ALA A 31 11.16 -5.33 4.15
CA ALA A 31 10.87 -4.90 2.79
C ALA A 31 11.05 -6.04 1.76
N ARG A 32 12.13 -6.82 1.87
CA ARG A 32 12.37 -7.99 0.98
C ARG A 32 11.32 -9.09 1.18
N ASN A 33 10.92 -9.34 2.42
CA ASN A 33 9.87 -10.31 2.72
C ASN A 33 8.52 -9.87 2.11
N GLN A 34 8.17 -8.59 2.22
CA GLN A 34 6.94 -8.06 1.61
C GLN A 34 7.00 -8.11 0.09
N TYR A 35 8.13 -7.72 -0.52
CA TYR A 35 8.33 -7.84 -1.97
C TYR A 35 8.05 -9.26 -2.47
N THR A 36 8.61 -10.26 -1.79
CA THR A 36 8.43 -11.68 -2.16
C THR A 36 6.97 -12.09 -2.06
N ARG A 37 6.32 -11.78 -0.93
CA ARG A 37 4.90 -12.06 -0.70
C ARG A 37 4.00 -11.46 -1.78
N TYR A 38 4.18 -10.18 -2.09
CA TYR A 38 3.34 -9.51 -3.09
C TYR A 38 3.59 -10.03 -4.50
N THR A 39 4.82 -10.42 -4.83
CA THR A 39 5.13 -11.06 -6.12
C THR A 39 4.45 -12.43 -6.25
N GLU A 40 4.40 -13.22 -5.18
CA GLU A 40 3.69 -14.51 -5.17
C GLU A 40 2.17 -14.34 -5.31
N LEU A 41 1.58 -13.38 -4.56
CA LEU A 41 0.15 -13.06 -4.67
C LEU A 41 -0.20 -12.56 -6.08
N ALA A 42 0.60 -11.68 -6.66
CA ALA A 42 0.38 -11.18 -8.01
C ALA A 42 0.37 -12.31 -9.05
N ARG A 43 1.28 -13.27 -8.94
CA ARG A 43 1.32 -14.44 -9.83
C ARG A 43 0.10 -15.34 -9.62
N ALA A 44 -0.32 -15.57 -8.39
CA ALA A 44 -1.50 -16.37 -8.09
C ALA A 44 -2.77 -15.73 -8.70
N GLU A 45 -2.96 -14.42 -8.51
CA GLU A 45 -4.10 -13.70 -9.10
C GLU A 45 -4.06 -13.66 -10.63
N ALA A 46 -2.87 -13.50 -11.22
CA ALA A 46 -2.69 -13.54 -12.67
C ALA A 46 -3.09 -14.91 -13.25
N LEU A 47 -2.74 -16.01 -12.57
CA LEU A 47 -3.15 -17.37 -12.96
C LEU A 47 -4.65 -17.60 -12.80
N ASN A 48 -5.27 -16.96 -11.81
CA ASN A 48 -6.73 -16.98 -11.61
C ASN A 48 -7.49 -16.08 -12.59
N GLY A 49 -6.80 -15.31 -13.44
CA GLY A 49 -7.41 -14.37 -14.39
C GLY A 49 -7.80 -13.01 -13.79
N ASN A 50 -7.41 -12.74 -12.55
CA ASN A 50 -7.69 -11.49 -11.85
C ASN A 50 -6.61 -10.42 -12.14
N SER A 51 -6.54 -9.98 -13.41
CA SER A 51 -5.47 -9.08 -13.88
C SER A 51 -5.36 -7.75 -13.12
N VAL A 52 -6.48 -7.20 -12.64
CA VAL A 52 -6.50 -5.94 -11.87
C VAL A 52 -5.87 -6.12 -10.49
N GLU A 53 -6.19 -7.22 -9.79
CA GLU A 53 -5.59 -7.53 -8.50
C GLU A 53 -4.10 -7.88 -8.63
N ALA A 54 -3.73 -8.61 -9.69
CA ALA A 54 -2.34 -8.90 -10.00
C ALA A 54 -1.51 -7.62 -10.16
N GLU A 55 -2.01 -6.65 -10.92
CA GLU A 55 -1.37 -5.35 -11.12
C GLU A 55 -1.24 -4.57 -9.81
N ASN A 56 -2.30 -4.54 -8.99
CA ASN A 56 -2.26 -3.91 -7.67
C ASN A 56 -1.16 -4.53 -6.78
N TYR A 57 -1.03 -5.86 -6.78
CA TYR A 57 0.04 -6.53 -6.05
C TYR A 57 1.43 -6.27 -6.63
N TYR A 58 1.59 -6.16 -7.94
CA TYR A 58 2.87 -5.77 -8.53
C TYR A 58 3.29 -4.35 -8.14
N GLN A 59 2.34 -3.41 -8.05
CA GLN A 59 2.62 -2.06 -7.54
C GLN A 59 3.07 -2.09 -6.07
N HIS A 60 2.45 -2.93 -5.25
CA HIS A 60 2.89 -3.15 -3.87
C HIS A 60 4.30 -3.76 -3.80
N ALA A 61 4.61 -4.75 -4.63
CA ALA A 61 5.95 -5.31 -4.71
C ALA A 61 6.98 -4.24 -5.11
N GLU A 62 6.68 -3.43 -6.14
CA GLU A 62 7.55 -2.33 -6.58
C GLU A 62 7.82 -1.34 -5.44
N HIS A 63 6.79 -0.96 -4.67
CA HIS A 63 6.96 -0.07 -3.53
C HIS A 63 8.00 -0.59 -2.53
N TYR A 64 7.89 -1.85 -2.12
CA TYR A 64 8.84 -2.44 -1.18
C TYR A 64 10.23 -2.63 -1.76
N TYR A 65 10.34 -2.93 -3.05
CA TYR A 65 11.63 -2.98 -3.74
C TYR A 65 12.32 -1.61 -3.70
N ARG A 66 11.59 -0.54 -3.99
CA ARG A 66 12.10 0.84 -3.95
C ARG A 66 12.47 1.27 -2.54
N CYS A 67 11.68 0.92 -1.52
CA CYS A 67 12.02 1.16 -0.12
C CYS A 67 13.32 0.44 0.30
N ALA A 68 13.48 -0.83 -0.08
CA ALA A 68 14.69 -1.60 0.21
C ALA A 68 15.93 -1.03 -0.51
N ALA A 69 15.78 -0.52 -1.73
CA ALA A 69 16.85 0.10 -2.50
C ALA A 69 17.23 1.49 -1.95
N ALA A 70 16.25 2.29 -1.52
CA ALA A 70 16.49 3.61 -0.93
C ALA A 70 17.31 3.52 0.37
N GLU A 71 17.00 2.56 1.25
CA GLU A 71 17.76 2.29 2.49
C GLU A 71 19.18 1.74 2.24
N ARG A 72 19.44 1.16 1.07
CA ARG A 72 20.81 0.80 0.67
C ARG A 72 21.61 1.99 0.15
N THR A 73 20.91 3.05 -0.26
CA THR A 73 21.49 4.21 -0.95
C THR A 73 21.64 5.41 -0.01
N THR A 74 21.22 5.31 1.25
CA THR A 74 21.60 6.25 2.31
C THR A 74 23.05 5.95 2.73
N PRO A 75 24.05 6.74 2.31
CA PRO A 75 25.42 6.53 2.76
C PRO A 75 25.49 6.89 4.24
N ALA A 76 25.85 5.92 5.07
CA ALA A 76 26.32 6.18 6.41
C ALA A 76 27.66 6.94 6.30
N GLY A 77 27.62 8.27 6.32
CA GLY A 77 28.82 9.11 6.34
C GLY A 77 28.68 10.45 5.62
N SER A 78 28.42 11.50 6.38
CA SER A 78 28.87 12.88 6.14
C SER A 78 29.07 13.54 7.49
#